data_AF-A0A0S7XAJ9-F1
#
_entry.id   AF-A0A0S7XAJ9-F1
#
_cell.length_a   1.000
_cell.length_b   1.000
_cell.length_c   1.000
_cell.angle_alpha   90.00
_cell.angle_beta   90.00
_cell.angle_gamma   90.00
#
_symmetry.space_group_name_H-M   'P 1'
#
loop_
_entity.id
_entity.type
_entity.pdbx_description
1 polymer ?
#
loop_
_entity_poly.entity_id
_entity_poly.type
_entity_poly.pdbx_seq_one_letter_code
_entity_poly.pdbx_strand_id
1 'polypeptide(L)'
;MLSKNIVFIIFFTIVLLSGGCGERGGEKSKKPGSKNPLEEYASTLLHSLDKAKRAQLKASLPTIRLKINQFKQERGRYPDSLDELNISDLPLHALRYNPETGEVGLAQ
;
A
#
# COMPACT_ATOMS: atom_id res chain seq x y z
N MET A 1 -41.25 6.62 27.78
CA MET A 1 -40.50 6.22 26.57
C MET A 1 -39.04 6.63 26.76
N LEU A 2 -38.28 5.82 27.48
CA LEU A 2 -36.85 6.03 27.70
C LEU A 2 -36.10 5.50 26.47
N SER A 3 -35.29 6.37 25.87
CA SER A 3 -34.74 6.28 24.53
C SER A 3 -33.89 5.02 24.31
N LYS A 4 -34.30 4.20 23.34
CA LYS A 4 -33.55 3.06 22.76
C LYS A 4 -32.08 3.40 22.42
N ASN A 5 -31.78 4.68 22.20
CA ASN A 5 -30.45 5.18 21.85
C ASN A 5 -29.46 5.14 23.03
N ILE A 6 -29.92 5.26 24.29
CA ILE A 6 -29.02 5.26 25.45
C ILE A 6 -28.54 3.84 25.77
N VAL A 7 -29.43 2.85 25.65
CA VAL A 7 -29.08 1.43 25.86
C VAL A 7 -28.06 0.96 24.82
N PHE A 8 -28.18 1.42 23.57
CA PHE A 8 -27.24 1.07 22.50
C PHE A 8 -25.84 1.63 22.74
N ILE A 9 -25.73 2.88 23.23
CA ILE A 9 -24.45 3.53 23.53
C ILE A 9 -23.72 2.83 24.67
N ILE A 10 -24.44 2.45 25.75
CA ILE A 10 -23.86 1.75 26.91
C ILE A 10 -23.40 0.34 26.51
N PHE A 11 -24.15 -0.35 25.66
CA PHE A 11 -23.77 -1.68 25.18
C PHE A 11 -22.53 -1.62 24.27
N PHE A 12 -22.43 -0.58 23.42
CA PHE A 12 -21.29 -0.40 22.52
C PHE A 12 -19.99 -0.06 23.26
N THR A 13 -20.05 0.71 24.35
CA THR A 13 -18.87 1.00 25.19
C THR A 13 -18.41 -0.19 26.02
N ILE A 14 -19.31 -1.05 26.51
CA ILE A 14 -18.93 -2.24 27.28
C ILE A 14 -18.29 -3.32 26.38
N VAL A 15 -18.76 -3.46 25.14
CA VAL A 15 -18.17 -4.40 24.16
C VAL A 15 -16.77 -3.96 23.71
N LEU A 16 -16.51 -2.66 23.60
CA LEU A 16 -15.18 -2.13 23.23
C LEU A 16 -14.12 -2.29 24.34
N LEU A 17 -14.51 -2.38 25.62
CA LEU A 17 -13.55 -2.58 26.73
C LEU A 17 -13.24 -4.06 27.03
N SER A 18 -14.04 -5.00 26.52
CA SER A 18 -13.96 -6.41 26.90
C SER A 18 -13.34 -7.32 25.83
N GLY A 19 -13.03 -6.79 24.64
CA GLY A 19 -12.66 -7.55 23.44
C GLY A 19 -11.15 -7.69 23.15
N GLY A 20 -10.27 -7.60 24.15
CA GLY A 20 -8.81 -7.65 23.96
C GLY A 20 -8.10 -8.67 24.84
N CYS A 21 -8.46 -9.94 24.66
CA CYS A 21 -7.93 -11.12 25.35
C CYS A 21 -6.45 -11.40 24.99
N GLY A 22 -5.67 -11.93 25.93
CA GLY A 22 -4.75 -13.05 25.62
C GLY A 22 -3.28 -12.85 25.97
N GLU A 23 -2.89 -13.25 27.19
CA GLU A 23 -1.57 -13.83 27.43
C GLU A 23 -1.36 -15.05 26.53
N ARG A 24 -0.29 -15.05 25.73
CA ARG A 24 0.31 -16.27 25.18
C ARG A 24 1.82 -16.14 25.16
N GLY A 25 2.45 -17.02 25.93
CA GLY A 25 3.46 -17.95 25.44
C GLY A 25 4.69 -17.36 24.78
N GLY A 26 5.83 -17.52 25.45
CA GLY A 26 7.12 -17.08 24.95
C GLY A 26 7.51 -17.70 23.61
N GLU A 27 8.22 -16.90 22.83
CA GLU A 27 9.10 -17.38 21.78
C GLU A 27 10.46 -16.71 21.99
N LYS A 28 11.49 -17.53 22.20
CA LYS A 28 12.88 -17.08 22.29
C LYS A 28 13.30 -16.54 20.91
N SER A 29 13.10 -15.25 20.66
CA SER A 29 13.78 -14.61 19.53
C SER A 29 15.21 -14.28 19.95
N LYS A 30 16.15 -14.94 19.28
CA LYS A 30 17.61 -14.78 19.39
C LYS A 30 17.99 -13.32 19.63
N LYS A 31 18.85 -13.08 20.63
CA LYS A 31 19.67 -11.86 20.67
C LYS A 31 20.28 -11.67 19.27
N PRO A 32 20.00 -10.58 18.53
CA PRO A 32 20.90 -10.22 17.46
C PRO A 32 22.19 -9.80 18.15
N GLY A 33 23.25 -10.59 17.96
CA GLY A 33 24.60 -10.20 18.35
C GLY A 33 24.87 -8.79 17.83
N SER A 34 25.57 -7.99 18.64
CA SER A 34 25.92 -6.59 18.40
C SER A 34 26.13 -6.31 16.91
N LYS A 35 25.09 -5.81 16.23
CA LYS A 35 25.25 -5.37 14.85
C LYS A 35 26.19 -4.18 14.92
N ASN A 36 27.22 -4.21 14.08
CA ASN A 36 28.12 -3.07 13.93
C ASN A 36 27.24 -1.84 13.63
N PRO A 37 27.34 -0.71 14.35
CA PRO A 37 26.44 0.44 14.15
C PRO A 37 26.41 0.92 12.69
N LEU A 38 27.49 0.70 11.95
CA LEU A 38 27.55 0.94 10.51
C LEU A 38 26.59 0.04 9.70
N GLU A 39 26.47 -1.24 10.05
CA GLU A 39 25.55 -2.19 9.39
C GLU A 39 24.08 -1.82 9.66
N GLU A 40 23.78 -1.35 10.88
CA GLU A 40 22.43 -0.88 11.24
C GLU A 40 22.06 0.40 10.49
N TYR A 41 23.02 1.33 10.39
CA TYR A 41 22.84 2.54 9.58
C TYR A 41 22.64 2.21 8.10
N ALA A 42 23.50 1.37 7.52
CA ALA A 42 23.44 1.00 6.12
C ALA A 42 22.11 0.31 5.76
N SER A 43 21.67 -0.66 6.58
CA SER A 43 20.40 -1.35 6.37
C SER A 43 19.19 -0.41 6.51
N THR A 44 19.21 0.52 7.47
CA THR A 44 18.15 1.53 7.64
C THR A 44 18.08 2.48 6.45
N LEU A 45 19.24 2.93 5.95
CA LEU A 45 19.32 3.80 4.78
C LEU A 45 18.73 3.13 3.54
N LEU A 46 19.14 1.89 3.25
CA LEU A 46 18.61 1.11 2.12
C LEU A 46 17.09 0.93 2.23
N HIS A 47 16.60 0.58 3.42
CA HIS A 47 15.16 0.43 3.64
C HIS A 47 14.38 1.75 3.40
N SER A 48 14.92 2.88 3.87
CA SER A 48 14.30 4.19 3.62
C SER A 48 14.29 4.56 2.13
N LEU A 49 15.33 4.20 1.39
CA LEU A 49 15.45 4.43 -0.04
C LEU A 49 14.42 3.59 -0.82
N ASP A 50 14.25 2.31 -0.46
CA ASP A 50 13.21 1.46 -1.05
C ASP A 50 11.80 1.98 -0.76
N LYS A 51 11.56 2.45 0.47
CA LYS A 51 10.29 3.09 0.83
C LYS A 51 10.05 4.36 0.00
N ALA A 52 11.08 5.18 -0.20
CA ALA A 52 10.99 6.38 -1.03
C ALA A 52 10.65 6.04 -2.49
N LYS A 53 11.33 5.04 -3.08
CA LYS A 53 11.03 4.56 -4.45
C LYS A 53 9.58 4.09 -4.59
N ARG A 54 9.09 3.28 -3.65
CA ARG A 54 7.69 2.81 -3.65
C ARG A 54 6.69 3.96 -3.50
N ALA A 55 7.02 4.95 -2.66
CA ALA A 55 6.19 6.13 -2.47
C ALA A 55 6.12 7.00 -3.74
N GLN A 56 7.25 7.19 -4.42
CA GLN A 56 7.32 7.90 -5.69
C GLN A 56 6.48 7.19 -6.77
N LEU A 57 6.61 5.87 -6.88
CA LEU A 57 5.80 5.07 -7.78
C LEU A 57 4.31 5.21 -7.49
N LYS A 58 3.92 5.12 -6.21
CA LYS A 58 2.53 5.31 -5.78
C LYS A 58 2.00 6.70 -6.13
N ALA A 59 2.81 7.74 -5.96
CA ALA A 59 2.46 9.11 -6.32
C ALA A 59 2.27 9.29 -7.83
N SER A 60 2.92 8.46 -8.65
CA SER A 60 2.82 8.52 -10.11
C SER A 60 1.60 7.79 -10.69
N LEU A 61 0.98 6.86 -9.93
CA LEU A 61 -0.18 6.08 -10.37
C LEU A 61 -1.38 6.91 -10.86
N PRO A 62 -1.78 8.02 -10.21
CA PRO A 62 -2.89 8.84 -10.69
C PRO A 62 -2.65 9.42 -12.09
N THR A 63 -1.43 9.87 -12.36
CA THR A 63 -1.03 10.40 -13.68
C THR A 63 -1.10 9.32 -14.75
N ILE A 64 -0.63 8.11 -14.45
CA ILE A 64 -0.71 6.97 -15.37
C ILE A 64 -2.16 6.61 -15.64
N ARG A 65 -3.00 6.56 -14.59
CA ARG A 65 -4.44 6.28 -14.72
C ARG A 65 -5.14 7.33 -15.59
N LEU A 66 -4.77 8.60 -15.44
CA LEU A 66 -5.29 9.67 -16.29
C LEU A 66 -4.92 9.43 -17.76
N LYS A 67 -3.66 9.10 -18.05
CA LYS A 67 -3.21 8.79 -19.41
C LYS A 67 -3.91 7.56 -20.01
N ILE A 68 -4.11 6.50 -19.22
CA ILE A 68 -4.87 5.30 -19.65
C ILE A 68 -6.30 5.70 -20.04
N ASN A 69 -6.96 6.50 -19.21
CA ASN A 69 -8.32 6.94 -19.47
C ASN A 69 -8.39 7.84 -20.71
N GLN A 70 -7.42 8.74 -20.88
CA GLN A 70 -7.33 9.58 -22.07
C GLN A 70 -7.13 8.72 -23.34
N PHE A 71 -6.20 7.77 -23.30
CA PHE A 71 -5.99 6.82 -24.40
C PHE A 71 -7.28 6.08 -24.76
N LYS A 72 -8.02 5.63 -23.74
CA LYS A 72 -9.32 4.97 -23.94
C LYS A 72 -10.34 5.87 -24.62
N GLN A 73 -10.40 7.15 -24.23
CA GLN A 73 -11.31 8.11 -24.85
C GLN A 73 -10.95 8.38 -26.32
N GLU A 74 -9.65 8.44 -26.65
CA GLU A 74 -9.17 8.72 -28.00
C GLU A 74 -9.27 7.50 -28.94
N ARG A 75 -9.02 6.29 -28.43
CA ARG A 75 -8.93 5.06 -29.22
C ARG A 75 -10.14 4.13 -29.10
N GLY A 76 -11.02 4.37 -28.14
CA GLY A 76 -12.16 3.50 -27.83
C GLY A 76 -11.80 2.19 -27.11
N ARG A 77 -10.52 1.96 -26.82
CA ARG A 77 -9.99 0.77 -26.12
C ARG A 77 -8.92 1.16 -25.11
N TYR A 78 -8.71 0.34 -24.09
CA TYR A 78 -7.52 0.49 -23.25
C TYR A 78 -6.25 0.11 -24.03
N PRO A 79 -5.08 0.66 -23.65
CA PRO A 79 -3.82 0.26 -24.25
C PRO A 79 -3.53 -1.21 -23.93
N ASP A 80 -2.82 -1.92 -24.81
CA ASP A 80 -2.44 -3.32 -24.58
C ASP A 80 -1.25 -3.40 -23.61
N SER A 81 -0.46 -2.33 -23.54
CA SER A 81 0.69 -2.18 -22.62
C SER A 81 0.86 -0.73 -22.15
N LEU A 82 1.53 -0.53 -21.00
CA LEU A 82 1.86 0.83 -20.52
C LEU A 82 2.84 1.55 -21.47
N ASP A 83 3.58 0.82 -22.30
CA ASP A 83 4.52 1.38 -23.27
C ASP A 83 3.82 2.21 -24.36
N GLU A 84 2.56 1.90 -24.68
CA GLU A 84 1.75 2.69 -25.63
C GLU A 84 1.43 4.11 -25.12
N LEU A 85 1.58 4.37 -23.81
CA LEU A 85 1.31 5.68 -23.22
C LEU A 85 2.46 6.70 -23.42
N ASN A 86 3.59 6.28 -24.02
CA ASN A 86 4.79 7.08 -24.26
C ASN A 86 5.23 7.85 -23.01
N ILE A 87 5.48 7.14 -21.90
CA ILE A 87 5.91 7.71 -20.63
C ILE A 87 7.37 7.33 -20.38
N SER A 88 8.29 8.25 -20.66
CA SER A 88 9.75 7.99 -20.60
C SER A 88 10.33 8.05 -19.19
N ASP A 89 9.70 8.79 -18.27
CA ASP A 89 10.28 9.14 -16.97
C ASP A 89 9.83 8.25 -15.81
N LEU A 90 9.02 7.22 -16.08
CA LEU A 90 8.46 6.34 -15.05
C LEU A 90 8.95 4.91 -15.26
N PRO A 91 9.36 4.21 -14.18
CA PRO A 91 9.72 2.80 -14.27
C PRO A 91 8.45 1.94 -14.42
N LEU A 92 7.96 1.82 -15.65
CA LEU A 92 6.73 1.08 -15.99
C LEU A 92 6.82 -0.40 -15.62
N HIS A 93 8.01 -0.99 -15.64
CA HIS A 93 8.26 -2.39 -15.22
C HIS A 93 7.95 -2.66 -13.75
N ALA A 94 7.92 -1.64 -12.90
CA ALA A 94 7.57 -1.77 -11.49
C ALA A 94 6.04 -1.75 -11.24
N LEU A 95 5.25 -1.65 -12.31
CA LEU A 95 3.81 -1.53 -12.26
C LEU A 95 3.13 -2.77 -12.83
N ARG A 96 2.04 -3.18 -12.19
CA ARG A 96 1.12 -4.19 -12.69
C ARG A 96 0.02 -3.49 -13.47
N TYR A 97 -0.22 -3.92 -14.70
CA TYR A 97 -1.25 -3.38 -15.58
C TYR A 97 -2.18 -4.48 -16.09
N ASN A 98 -3.48 -4.18 -16.16
CA ASN A 98 -4.49 -5.03 -16.81
C ASN A 98 -5.07 -4.31 -18.03
N PRO A 99 -4.85 -4.81 -19.26
CA PRO A 99 -5.34 -4.20 -20.50
C PRO A 99 -6.86 -4.31 -20.68
N GLU A 100 -7.52 -5.29 -20.07
CA GLU A 100 -8.97 -5.45 -20.21
C GLU A 100 -9.75 -4.42 -19.37
N THR A 101 -9.26 -4.15 -18.16
CA THR A 101 -9.93 -3.27 -17.19
C THR A 101 -9.33 -1.87 -17.13
N GLY A 102 -8.11 -1.68 -17.62
CA GLY A 102 -7.34 -0.45 -17.48
C GLY A 102 -6.78 -0.24 -16.07
N GLU A 103 -6.84 -1.25 -15.20
CA GLU A 103 -6.32 -1.14 -13.83
C GLU A 103 -4.79 -1.13 -13.80
N VAL A 104 -4.24 -0.18 -13.05
CA VAL A 104 -2.80 -0.04 -12.81
C VAL A 104 -2.52 0.01 -11.31
N GLY A 105 -1.48 -0.69 -10.88
CA GLY A 105 -1.04 -0.74 -9.49
C GLY A 105 0.45 -1.04 -9.38
N LEU A 106 0.96 -1.06 -8.15
CA LEU A 106 2.34 -1.47 -7.90
C LEU A 106 2.46 -3.00 -8.07
N ALA A 107 3.53 -3.46 -8.72
CA ALA A 107 3.93 -4.87 -8.64
C ALA A 107 4.38 -5.14 -7.19
N GLN A 108 3.72 -6.08 -6.50
CA GLN A 108 4.08 -6.49 -5.15
C GLN A 108 5.24 -7.47 -5.16
#